data_AF-A0A954WAI6-F1
#
_entry.id   AF-A0A954WAI6-F1
#
_cell.length_a   1.000
_cell.length_b   1.000
_cell.length_c   1.000
_cell.angle_alpha   90.00
_cell.angle_beta   90.00
_cell.angle_gamma   90.00
#
_symmetry.space_group_name_H-M   'P 1'
#
loop_
_entity.id
_entity.type
_entity.pdbx_description
1 polymer ?
#
loop_
_entity_poly.entity_id
_entity_poly.type
_entity_poly.pdbx_seq_one_letter_code
_entity_poly.pdbx_strand_id
1 'polypeptide(L)'
;MPIRCEFLGLERPALESAADYLLGQFADGGAADLRDVQVVLPSGRAGRRLLEILVDRCESQRRVLTQPNITTVGRFPELLYQAKQPFADDLVQQLTWAKVLKEFDRGRLRTVVAQPPDDDDDARWRELGRLLQSLHRELASDALDFADVVSRGRNLEGFTET
;
A
#
# COMPACT_ATOMS: atom_id res chain seq x y z
N MET A 1 -9.30 -23.29 -0.19
CA MET A 1 -10.35 -22.98 0.82
C MET A 1 -11.34 -22.01 0.19
N PRO A 2 -12.65 -22.20 0.36
CA PRO A 2 -13.64 -21.24 -0.13
C PRO A 2 -13.55 -19.94 0.67
N ILE A 3 -13.64 -18.80 -0.01
CA ILE A 3 -13.76 -17.48 0.61
C ILE A 3 -15.21 -17.32 1.07
N ARG A 4 -15.43 -17.02 2.36
CA ARG A 4 -16.75 -16.67 2.90
C ARG A 4 -16.90 -15.16 2.89
N CYS A 5 -17.88 -14.66 2.15
CA CYS A 5 -18.26 -13.26 2.16
C CYS A 5 -19.46 -13.08 3.09
N GLU A 6 -19.34 -12.20 4.08
CA GLU A 6 -20.43 -11.89 5.02
C GLU A 6 -20.81 -10.42 4.91
N PHE A 7 -22.09 -10.16 4.66
CA PHE A 7 -22.62 -8.81 4.61
C PHE A 7 -23.02 -8.35 6.00
N LEU A 8 -22.41 -7.26 6.48
CA LEU A 8 -22.57 -6.75 7.84
C LEU A 8 -23.65 -5.65 7.99
N GLY A 9 -24.45 -5.43 6.95
CA GLY A 9 -25.48 -4.40 6.91
C GLY A 9 -24.97 -2.98 6.61
N LEU A 10 -25.90 -2.04 6.44
CA LEU A 10 -25.62 -0.61 6.17
C LEU A 10 -26.28 0.34 7.19
N GLU A 11 -27.01 -0.20 8.17
CA GLU A 11 -27.81 0.58 9.13
C GLU A 11 -26.97 1.39 10.13
N ARG A 12 -25.69 1.03 10.29
CA ARG A 12 -24.77 1.64 11.24
C ARG A 12 -23.36 1.70 10.67
N PRO A 13 -22.44 2.49 11.26
CA PRO A 13 -21.07 2.59 10.78
C PRO A 13 -20.41 1.21 10.62
N ALA A 14 -19.76 0.97 9.48
CA ALA A 14 -19.25 -0.35 9.12
C ALA A 14 -18.32 -0.97 10.18
N LEU A 15 -17.48 -0.15 10.84
CA LEU A 15 -16.57 -0.63 11.89
C LEU A 15 -17.31 -1.11 13.15
N GLU A 16 -18.49 -0.55 13.43
CA GLU A 16 -19.31 -1.02 14.54
C GLU A 16 -19.91 -2.39 14.25
N SER A 17 -20.41 -2.61 13.03
CA SER A 17 -20.86 -3.95 12.63
C SER A 17 -19.71 -4.96 12.58
N ALA A 18 -18.54 -4.55 12.11
CA ALA A 18 -17.35 -5.40 12.07
C ALA A 18 -16.88 -5.81 13.48
N ALA A 19 -16.88 -4.89 14.45
CA ALA A 19 -16.54 -5.21 15.83
C ALA A 19 -17.54 -6.20 16.46
N ASP A 20 -18.84 -6.07 16.19
CA ASP A 20 -19.84 -7.03 16.68
C ASP A 20 -19.66 -8.41 16.06
N TYR A 21 -19.38 -8.44 14.75
CA TYR A 21 -19.09 -9.69 14.05
C TYR A 21 -17.86 -10.39 14.67
N LEU A 22 -16.75 -9.66 14.87
CA LEU A 22 -15.54 -10.21 15.46
C LEU A 22 -15.77 -10.73 16.88
N LEU A 23 -16.42 -9.93 17.74
CA LEU A 23 -16.72 -10.36 19.11
C LEU A 23 -17.73 -11.50 19.15
N GLY A 24 -18.67 -11.57 18.20
CA GLY A 24 -19.61 -12.68 18.08
C GLY A 24 -18.96 -14.00 17.66
N GLN A 25 -17.85 -13.95 16.93
CA GLN A 25 -17.11 -15.13 16.47
C GLN A 25 -16.01 -15.57 17.45
N PHE A 26 -15.30 -14.62 18.06
CA PHE A 26 -14.06 -14.88 18.80
C PHE A 26 -14.13 -14.59 20.31
N ALA A 27 -15.27 -14.09 20.81
CA ALA A 27 -15.45 -13.98 22.25
C ALA A 27 -16.10 -15.25 22.82
N ASP A 28 -15.51 -15.75 23.90
CA ASP A 28 -16.05 -16.84 24.70
C ASP A 28 -15.98 -16.48 26.19
N GLY A 29 -17.14 -16.54 26.85
CA GLY A 29 -17.30 -16.14 28.24
C GLY A 29 -16.72 -14.75 28.54
N GLY A 30 -15.68 -14.73 29.38
CA GLY A 30 -15.01 -13.53 29.87
C GLY A 30 -13.82 -13.06 29.04
N ALA A 31 -13.55 -13.68 27.88
CA ALA A 31 -12.41 -13.31 27.03
C ALA A 31 -12.83 -13.15 25.57
N ALA A 32 -12.18 -12.20 24.89
CA ALA A 32 -12.21 -12.05 23.45
C ALA A 32 -10.78 -12.21 22.93
N ASP A 33 -10.45 -13.39 22.43
CA ASP A 33 -9.10 -13.70 21.96
C ASP A 33 -9.01 -13.63 20.44
N LEU A 34 -8.43 -12.54 19.93
CA LEU A 34 -8.29 -12.28 18.50
C LEU A 34 -6.83 -12.38 18.02
N ARG A 35 -5.92 -12.98 18.80
CA ARG A 35 -4.47 -13.01 18.45
C ARG A 35 -4.16 -13.57 17.07
N ASP A 36 -4.91 -14.58 16.65
CA ASP A 36 -4.71 -15.24 15.35
C ASP A 36 -5.59 -14.66 14.24
N VAL A 37 -6.28 -13.54 14.52
CA VAL A 37 -7.16 -12.86 13.56
C VAL A 37 -6.39 -11.74 12.86
N GLN A 38 -6.26 -11.86 11.54
CA GLN A 38 -5.72 -10.80 10.68
C GLN A 38 -6.87 -9.94 10.13
N VAL A 39 -6.89 -8.67 10.50
CA VAL A 39 -7.87 -7.68 10.03
C VAL A 39 -7.19 -6.74 9.04
N VAL A 40 -7.75 -6.63 7.84
CA VAL A 40 -7.23 -5.78 6.76
C VAL A 40 -8.22 -4.64 6.50
N LEU A 41 -7.77 -3.40 6.62
CA LEU A 41 -8.63 -2.21 6.50
C LEU A 41 -8.11 -1.21 5.46
N PRO A 42 -8.97 -0.31 4.92
CA PRO A 42 -8.54 0.67 3.92
C PRO A 42 -7.45 1.64 4.42
N SER A 43 -7.39 1.90 5.73
CA SER A 43 -6.43 2.85 6.31
C SER A 43 -6.07 2.53 7.75
N GLY A 44 -4.92 3.06 8.21
CA GLY A 44 -4.52 2.98 9.62
C GLY A 44 -5.49 3.69 10.56
N ARG A 45 -6.19 4.74 10.10
CA ARG A 45 -7.24 5.43 10.88
C ARG A 45 -8.42 4.51 11.16
N ALA A 46 -8.87 3.75 10.15
CA ALA A 46 -9.93 2.75 10.33
C ALA A 46 -9.48 1.66 11.31
N GLY A 47 -8.22 1.23 11.23
CA GLY A 47 -7.62 0.28 12.18
C GLY A 47 -7.66 0.76 13.62
N ARG A 48 -7.17 1.97 13.87
CA ARG A 48 -7.21 2.57 15.21
C ARG A 48 -8.64 2.69 15.73
N ARG A 49 -9.57 3.15 14.89
CA ARG A 49 -10.98 3.30 15.28
C ARG A 49 -11.65 1.96 15.59
N LEU A 50 -11.35 0.90 14.84
CA LEU A 50 -11.85 -0.43 15.14
C LEU A 50 -11.35 -0.94 16.49
N LEU A 51 -10.06 -0.74 16.79
CA LEU A 51 -9.47 -1.14 18.06
C LEU A 51 -10.12 -0.42 19.25
N GLU A 52 -10.35 0.90 19.14
CA GLU A 52 -11.11 1.67 20.14
C GLU A 52 -12.48 1.04 20.41
N ILE A 53 -13.25 0.74 19.36
CA ILE A 53 -14.59 0.13 19.49
C ILE A 53 -14.50 -1.25 20.17
N LEU A 54 -13.52 -2.07 19.82
CA LEU A 54 -13.32 -3.39 20.43
C LEU A 54 -12.99 -3.28 21.93
N VAL A 55 -12.12 -2.33 22.30
CA VAL A 55 -11.76 -2.07 23.70
C VAL A 55 -12.97 -1.61 24.49
N ASP A 56 -13.68 -0.58 24.01
CA ASP A 56 -14.87 -0.02 24.69
C ASP A 56 -15.94 -1.10 24.93
N ARG A 57 -16.17 -1.96 23.92
CA ARG A 57 -17.15 -3.05 24.02
C ARG A 57 -16.70 -4.13 24.99
N CYS A 58 -15.45 -4.57 24.92
CA CYS A 58 -14.93 -5.57 25.86
C CYS A 58 -14.98 -5.04 27.30
N GLU A 59 -14.61 -3.78 27.52
CA GLU A 59 -14.67 -3.14 28.85
C GLU A 59 -16.10 -3.11 29.39
N SER A 60 -17.07 -2.64 28.60
CA SER A 60 -18.48 -2.60 29.00
C SER A 60 -19.06 -3.98 29.34
N GLN A 61 -18.53 -5.03 28.70
CA GLN A 61 -18.94 -6.43 28.90
C GLN A 61 -18.05 -7.19 29.90
N ARG A 62 -17.08 -6.51 30.54
CA ARG A 62 -16.08 -7.10 31.45
C ARG A 62 -15.32 -8.28 30.85
N ARG A 63 -14.95 -8.16 29.57
CA ARG A 63 -14.16 -9.13 28.83
C ARG A 63 -12.72 -8.67 28.72
N VAL A 64 -11.79 -9.61 28.84
CA VAL A 64 -10.38 -9.37 28.52
C VAL A 64 -10.21 -9.46 27.00
N LEU A 65 -9.75 -8.37 26.37
CA LEU A 65 -9.45 -8.34 24.95
C LEU A 65 -7.99 -8.70 24.69
N THR A 66 -7.76 -9.68 23.82
CA THR A 66 -6.48 -9.81 23.13
C THR A 66 -6.66 -9.36 21.69
N GLN A 67 -5.99 -8.28 21.32
CA GLN A 67 -6.25 -7.56 20.06
C GLN A 67 -5.90 -8.38 18.81
N PRO A 68 -6.58 -8.12 17.67
CA PRO A 68 -6.22 -8.68 16.39
C PRO A 68 -4.94 -8.05 15.81
N ASN A 69 -4.35 -8.74 14.84
CA ASN A 69 -3.33 -8.15 13.97
C ASN A 69 -4.03 -7.26 12.94
N ILE A 70 -3.85 -5.93 13.04
CA ILE A 70 -4.47 -4.97 12.14
C ILE A 70 -3.44 -4.46 11.13
N THR A 71 -3.77 -4.57 9.83
CA THR A 71 -2.96 -4.05 8.73
C THR A 71 -3.81 -3.29 7.71
N THR A 72 -3.18 -2.67 6.72
CA THR A 72 -3.87 -1.99 5.62
C THR A 72 -3.87 -2.83 4.34
N VAL A 73 -4.79 -2.54 3.42
CA VAL A 73 -4.83 -3.20 2.10
C VAL A 73 -3.48 -3.10 1.38
N GLY A 74 -2.79 -1.96 1.48
CA GLY A 74 -1.47 -1.78 0.86
C GLY A 74 -0.31 -2.48 1.56
N ARG A 75 -0.47 -2.92 2.82
CA ARG A 75 0.56 -3.65 3.57
C ARG A 75 0.28 -5.14 3.68
N PHE A 76 -0.96 -5.57 3.45
CA PHE A 76 -1.36 -6.96 3.58
C PHE A 76 -0.61 -7.92 2.63
N PRO A 77 -0.36 -7.59 1.34
CA PRO A 77 0.39 -8.47 0.45
C PRO A 77 1.77 -8.83 1.01
N GLU A 78 2.42 -7.91 1.72
CA GLU A 78 3.74 -8.10 2.34
C GLU A 78 3.77 -9.18 3.42
N LEU A 79 2.59 -9.55 3.98
CA LEU A 79 2.46 -10.63 4.95
C LEU A 79 2.30 -12.00 4.28
N LEU A 80 2.07 -12.04 2.97
CA LEU A 80 1.77 -13.25 2.21
C LEU A 80 3.01 -13.87 1.54
N TYR A 81 4.18 -13.26 1.69
CA TYR A 81 5.42 -13.78 1.16
C TYR A 81 6.61 -13.46 2.06
N GLN A 82 7.71 -14.22 1.87
CA GLN A 82 8.98 -13.91 2.51
C GLN A 82 9.80 -13.02 1.58
N ALA A 83 10.08 -11.78 2.03
CA ALA A 83 10.93 -10.87 1.27
C ALA A 83 12.33 -11.47 1.08
N LYS A 84 12.80 -11.52 -0.18
CA LYS A 84 14.14 -12.03 -0.52
C LYS A 84 15.24 -11.03 -0.18
N GLN A 85 14.89 -9.75 -0.07
CA GLN A 85 15.75 -8.61 0.21
C GLN A 85 14.98 -7.60 1.06
N PRO A 86 15.66 -6.73 1.82
CA PRO A 86 15.01 -5.61 2.50
C PRO A 86 14.33 -4.67 1.50
N PHE A 87 13.17 -4.12 1.87
CA PHE A 87 12.53 -3.07 1.08
C PHE A 87 13.33 -1.78 1.20
N ALA A 88 13.59 -1.14 0.06
CA ALA A 88 14.11 0.21 0.04
C ALA A 88 13.03 1.15 0.59
N ASP A 89 13.38 1.97 1.58
CA ASP A 89 12.48 3.05 2.03
C ASP A 89 12.32 4.13 0.94
N ASP A 90 11.38 5.06 1.15
CA ASP A 90 11.08 6.09 0.15
C ASP A 90 12.30 6.97 -0.17
N LEU A 91 13.15 7.27 0.82
CA LEU A 91 14.34 8.10 0.62
C LEU A 91 15.40 7.35 -0.19
N VAL A 92 15.68 6.09 0.16
CA VAL A 92 16.59 5.21 -0.57
C VAL A 92 16.12 5.06 -2.02
N GLN A 93 14.84 4.84 -2.25
CA GLN A 93 14.29 4.77 -3.61
C GLN A 93 14.51 6.08 -4.37
N GLN A 94 14.20 7.24 -3.78
CA GLN A 94 14.38 8.54 -4.42
C GLN A 94 15.85 8.83 -4.78
N LEU A 95 16.76 8.59 -3.84
CA LEU A 95 18.19 8.78 -4.06
C LEU A 95 18.73 7.79 -5.10
N THR A 96 18.21 6.56 -5.12
CA THR A 96 18.59 5.55 -6.12
C THR A 96 18.14 5.97 -7.51
N TRP A 97 16.90 6.43 -7.69
CA TRP A 97 16.43 6.96 -8.97
C TRP A 97 17.28 8.14 -9.44
N ALA A 98 17.53 9.12 -8.56
CA ALA A 98 18.36 10.27 -8.89
C ALA A 98 19.78 9.86 -9.30
N LYS A 99 20.41 8.94 -8.55
CA LYS A 99 21.73 8.40 -8.85
C LYS A 99 21.75 7.70 -10.21
N VAL A 100 20.81 6.79 -10.45
CA VAL A 100 20.73 6.03 -11.71
C VAL A 100 20.59 6.98 -12.90
N LEU A 101 19.77 8.02 -12.79
CA LEU A 101 19.61 9.02 -13.86
C LEU A 101 20.86 9.87 -14.08
N LYS A 102 21.56 10.22 -13.00
CA LYS A 102 22.82 10.96 -13.06
C LYS A 102 23.93 10.14 -13.73
N GLU A 103 23.99 8.84 -13.45
CA GLU A 103 24.97 7.90 -14.00
C GLU A 103 24.55 7.30 -15.35
N PHE A 104 23.30 7.54 -15.79
CA PHE A 104 22.79 7.01 -17.05
C PHE A 104 23.48 7.65 -18.25
N ASP A 105 23.57 6.91 -19.36
CA ASP A 105 24.13 7.41 -20.61
C ASP A 105 23.44 8.72 -21.04
N ARG A 106 24.23 9.79 -21.16
CA ARG A 106 23.72 11.14 -21.47
C ARG A 106 23.07 11.22 -22.84
N GLY A 107 23.55 10.45 -23.81
CA GLY A 107 22.98 10.41 -25.17
C GLY A 107 21.56 9.85 -25.17
N ARG A 108 21.36 8.72 -24.47
CA ARG A 108 20.06 8.08 -24.30
C ARG A 108 19.14 8.88 -23.37
N LEU A 109 19.67 9.46 -22.29
CA LEU A 109 18.85 10.28 -21.39
C LEU A 109 18.22 11.47 -22.12
N ARG A 110 18.96 12.09 -23.05
CA ARG A 110 18.48 13.20 -23.87
C ARG A 110 17.30 12.87 -24.78
N THR A 111 17.02 11.58 -25.03
CA THR A 111 15.84 11.19 -25.81
C THR A 111 14.54 11.29 -25.00
N VAL A 112 14.64 11.29 -23.67
CA VAL A 112 13.48 11.36 -22.74
C VAL A 112 13.47 12.70 -21.99
N VAL A 113 14.64 13.19 -21.61
CA VAL A 113 14.83 14.45 -20.89
C VAL A 113 15.61 15.40 -21.78
N ALA A 114 14.91 16.26 -22.52
CA ALA A 114 15.50 17.12 -23.55
C ALA A 114 16.69 17.96 -23.03
N GLN A 115 16.59 18.44 -21.79
CA GLN A 115 17.65 19.18 -21.10
C GLN A 115 17.90 18.54 -19.73
N PRO A 116 18.79 17.54 -19.64
CA PRO A 116 19.18 16.95 -18.37
C PRO A 116 19.82 18.00 -17.45
N PRO A 117 19.64 17.90 -16.11
CA PRO A 117 20.35 18.77 -15.18
C PRO A 117 21.87 18.65 -15.29
N ASP A 118 22.59 19.67 -14.83
CA ASP A 118 24.04 19.63 -14.70
C ASP A 118 24.48 18.61 -13.62
N ASP A 119 25.72 18.14 -13.70
CA ASP A 119 26.22 17.07 -12.82
C ASP A 119 26.27 17.49 -11.34
N ASP A 120 26.39 18.78 -11.05
CA ASP A 120 26.42 19.33 -9.69
C ASP A 120 25.03 19.74 -9.17
N ASP A 121 23.99 19.70 -10.00
CA ASP A 121 22.62 20.05 -9.60
C ASP A 121 21.87 18.85 -8.97
N ASP A 122 22.33 18.44 -7.78
CA ASP A 122 21.73 17.32 -7.04
C ASP A 122 20.25 17.58 -6.68
N ALA A 123 19.82 18.83 -6.60
CA ALA A 123 18.42 19.18 -6.33
C ALA A 123 17.52 18.78 -7.51
N ARG A 124 17.89 19.18 -8.73
CA ARG A 124 17.13 18.81 -9.94
C ARG A 124 17.18 17.32 -10.24
N TRP A 125 18.31 16.65 -9.98
CA TRP A 125 18.38 15.17 -10.12
C TRP A 125 17.41 14.46 -9.18
N ARG A 126 17.27 14.94 -7.94
CA ARG A 126 16.30 14.41 -6.96
C ARG A 126 14.86 14.66 -7.40
N GLU A 127 14.56 15.82 -7.96
CA GLU A 127 13.23 16.11 -8.51
C GLU A 127 12.88 15.19 -9.68
N LEU A 128 13.80 14.98 -10.63
CA LEU A 128 13.59 14.06 -11.74
C LEU A 128 13.42 12.61 -11.25
N GLY A 129 14.22 12.18 -10.27
CA GLY A 129 14.09 10.86 -9.65
C GLY A 129 12.73 10.66 -8.98
N ARG A 130 12.23 11.69 -8.26
CA ARG A 130 10.89 11.68 -7.65
C ARG A 130 9.79 11.58 -8.71
N LEU A 131 9.92 12.28 -9.84
CA LEU A 131 8.95 12.20 -10.94
C LEU A 131 8.85 10.77 -11.49
N LEU A 132 9.99 10.15 -11.80
CA LEU A 132 10.03 8.77 -12.30
C LEU A 132 9.52 7.76 -11.28
N GLN A 133 9.85 7.93 -10.00
CA GLN A 133 9.30 7.10 -8.92
C GLN A 133 7.77 7.21 -8.86
N SER A 134 7.21 8.40 -9.04
CA SER A 134 5.77 8.63 -9.04
C SER A 134 5.10 7.89 -10.21
N LEU A 135 5.63 8.06 -11.43
CA LEU A 135 5.13 7.39 -12.64
C LEU A 135 5.21 5.87 -12.51
N HIS A 136 6.33 5.34 -12.00
CA HIS A 136 6.48 3.91 -11.79
C HIS A 136 5.43 3.36 -10.81
N ARG A 137 5.12 4.10 -9.74
CA ARG A 137 4.11 3.70 -8.74
C ARG A 137 2.69 3.72 -9.31
N GLU A 138 2.40 4.71 -10.14
CA GLU A 138 1.11 4.83 -10.83
C GLU A 138 0.89 3.64 -11.76
N LEU A 139 1.85 3.34 -12.65
CA LEU A 139 1.80 2.15 -13.51
C LEU A 139 1.68 0.85 -12.72
N ALA A 140 2.48 0.70 -11.66
CA ALA A 140 2.47 -0.50 -10.83
C ALA A 140 1.11 -0.74 -10.14
N SER A 141 0.33 0.32 -9.87
CA SER A 141 -1.01 0.18 -9.29
C SER A 141 -2.01 -0.55 -10.19
N ASP A 142 -1.78 -0.49 -11.51
CA ASP A 142 -2.53 -1.22 -12.54
C ASP A 142 -1.79 -2.47 -13.04
N ALA A 143 -0.77 -2.92 -12.31
CA ALA A 143 0.11 -4.02 -12.68
C ALA A 143 0.80 -3.83 -14.06
N LEU A 144 1.20 -2.58 -14.35
CA LEU A 144 1.94 -2.19 -15.55
C LEU A 144 3.36 -1.74 -15.21
N ASP A 145 4.26 -1.85 -16.19
CA ASP A 145 5.59 -1.25 -16.16
C ASP A 145 5.88 -0.35 -17.40
N PHE A 146 7.09 0.20 -17.50
CA PHE A 146 7.47 1.04 -18.64
C PHE A 146 7.51 0.29 -19.98
N ALA A 147 7.76 -1.03 -19.98
CA ALA A 147 7.71 -1.85 -21.19
C ALA A 147 6.25 -2.09 -21.64
N ASP A 148 5.32 -2.20 -20.68
CA ASP A 148 3.89 -2.20 -20.98
C ASP A 148 3.45 -0.90 -21.65
N VAL A 149 3.96 0.26 -21.24
CA VAL A 149 3.65 1.55 -21.89
C VAL A 149 4.08 1.53 -23.36
N VAL A 150 5.30 1.07 -23.66
CA VAL A 150 5.81 0.99 -25.05
C VAL A 150 4.98 0.01 -25.90
N SER A 151 4.63 -1.14 -25.33
CA SER A 151 3.93 -2.19 -26.08
C SER A 151 2.43 -1.91 -26.26
N ARG A 152 1.76 -1.37 -25.23
CA ARG A 152 0.31 -1.15 -25.21
C ARG A 152 -0.07 0.26 -25.64
N GLY A 153 0.78 1.26 -25.38
CA GLY A 153 0.54 2.65 -25.75
C GLY A 153 0.28 2.85 -27.23
N ARG A 154 0.95 2.06 -28.10
CA ARG A 154 0.73 2.06 -29.55
C ARG A 154 -0.70 1.75 -29.99
N ASN A 155 -1.48 1.10 -29.14
CA ASN A 155 -2.88 0.76 -29.41
C ASN A 155 -3.87 1.76 -28.79
N LEU A 156 -3.39 2.78 -28.06
CA LEU A 156 -4.21 3.83 -27.47
C LEU A 156 -4.39 4.99 -28.45
N GLU A 157 -5.64 5.42 -28.61
CA GLU A 157 -5.97 6.58 -29.44
C GLU A 157 -5.33 7.84 -28.86
N GLY A 158 -4.52 8.54 -29.68
CA GLY A 158 -3.82 9.76 -29.28
C GLY A 158 -2.46 9.57 -28.59
N PHE A 159 -1.93 8.35 -28.50
CA PHE A 159 -0.57 8.13 -28.00
C PHE A 159 0.47 8.50 -29.06
N THR A 160 1.36 9.44 -28.74
CA THR A 160 2.29 10.06 -29.70
C THR A 160 3.74 9.61 -29.56
N GLU A 161 4.07 8.77 -28.58
CA GLU A 161 5.42 8.23 -28.41
C GLU A 161 5.55 6.86 -29.09
N THR A 162 6.47 6.72 -30.05
CA THR A 162 6.67 5.48 -30.85
C THR A 162 8.08 4.94 -30.79
#